data_AF-A0A1S3RNF4-F1
#
_entry.id   AF-A0A1S3RNF4-F1
#
_cell.length_a   1.000
_cell.length_b   1.000
_cell.length_c   1.000
_cell.angle_alpha   90.00
_cell.angle_beta   90.00
_cell.angle_gamma   90.00
#
_symmetry.space_group_name_H-M   'P 1'
#
loop_
_entity.id
_entity.type
_entity.pdbx_description
1 polymer ?
#
loop_
_entity_poly.entity_id
_entity_poly.type
_entity_poly.pdbx_seq_one_letter_code
_entity_poly.pdbx_strand_id
1 'polypeptide(L)'
;MLSVVVEHIFLLVLVTLVSVLQNAFFATKVEREGKEHHNNTSAFERVSCANRNCMDSYPTFLAVMWCAGLCLNQAPAAFAGLVYLVARQKYFVGYMGQTSQSTPGYLFGKRVLSFLFLMCIVGIFNLLLVRYFGNDFKDTVETITTAASALLLIP
;
A
#
# COMPACT_ATOMS: atom_id res chain seq x y z
N MET A 1 9.17 8.80 -22.07
CA MET A 1 8.98 9.35 -20.70
C MET A 1 7.72 8.80 -20.04
N LEU A 2 6.53 8.96 -20.65
CA LEU A 2 5.27 8.43 -20.09
C LEU A 2 5.26 6.89 -19.92
N SER A 3 5.71 6.12 -20.92
CA SER A 3 5.77 4.63 -20.84
C SER A 3 6.58 4.14 -19.64
N VAL A 4 7.75 4.74 -19.42
CA VAL A 4 8.68 4.37 -18.33
C VAL A 4 8.05 4.61 -16.96
N VAL A 5 7.37 5.75 -16.78
CA VAL A 5 6.68 6.04 -15.50
C VAL A 5 5.53 5.07 -15.26
N VAL A 6 4.75 4.76 -16.31
CA VAL A 6 3.62 3.82 -16.22
C VAL A 6 4.10 2.42 -15.83
N GLU A 7 5.21 1.95 -16.38
CA GLU A 7 5.80 0.65 -16.03
C GLU A 7 6.08 0.54 -14.52
N HIS A 8 6.61 1.61 -13.90
CA HIS A 8 6.93 1.67 -12.47
C HIS A 8 5.72 1.80 -11.52
N ILE A 9 4.51 2.03 -12.05
CA ILE A 9 3.28 2.10 -11.24
C ILE A 9 2.24 1.07 -11.64
N PHE A 10 2.40 0.39 -12.77
CA PHE A 10 1.41 -0.52 -13.36
C PHE A 10 0.84 -1.55 -12.38
N LEU A 11 1.69 -2.26 -11.63
CA LEU A 11 1.25 -3.21 -10.60
C LEU A 11 0.43 -2.56 -9.48
N LEU A 12 0.80 -1.36 -9.01
CA LEU A 12 0.04 -0.64 -7.97
C LEU A 12 -1.34 -0.21 -8.51
N VAL A 13 -1.39 0.23 -9.76
CA VAL A 13 -2.64 0.54 -10.46
C VAL A 13 -3.52 -0.70 -10.55
N LEU A 14 -2.97 -1.86 -10.94
CA LEU A 14 -3.71 -3.11 -11.02
C LEU A 14 -4.30 -3.50 -9.66
N VAL A 15 -3.52 -3.44 -8.59
CA VAL A 15 -4.02 -3.72 -7.22
C VAL A 15 -5.10 -2.72 -6.81
N THR A 16 -4.93 -1.44 -7.15
CA THR A 16 -5.93 -0.40 -6.88
C THR A 16 -7.24 -0.67 -7.63
N LEU A 17 -7.19 -1.11 -8.89
CA LEU A 17 -8.39 -1.46 -9.64
C LEU A 17 -9.10 -2.68 -9.04
N VAL A 18 -8.35 -3.70 -8.62
CA VAL A 18 -8.92 -4.87 -7.91
C VAL A 18 -9.56 -4.44 -6.58
N SER A 19 -8.95 -3.51 -5.85
CA SER A 19 -9.53 -3.02 -4.59
C SER A 19 -10.80 -2.18 -4.80
N VAL A 20 -10.89 -1.44 -5.91
CA VAL A 20 -12.11 -0.73 -6.33
C VAL A 20 -13.23 -1.74 -6.64
N LEU A 21 -12.94 -2.81 -7.37
CA LEU A 21 -13.91 -3.87 -7.63
C LEU A 21 -14.39 -4.53 -6.33
N GLN A 22 -13.48 -4.77 -5.38
CA GLN A 22 -13.82 -5.30 -4.06
C GLN A 22 -14.73 -4.33 -3.27
N ASN A 23 -14.46 -3.02 -3.33
CA ASN A 23 -15.32 -2.00 -2.71
C ASN A 23 -16.73 -2.00 -3.28
N ALA A 24 -16.86 -2.05 -4.61
CA ALA A 24 -18.15 -2.14 -5.28
C ALA A 24 -18.91 -3.41 -4.86
N PHE A 25 -18.21 -4.56 -4.80
CA PHE A 25 -18.79 -5.82 -4.35
C PHE A 25 -19.34 -5.72 -2.92
N PHE A 26 -18.60 -5.13 -1.98
CA PHE A 26 -19.09 -4.93 -0.61
C PHE A 26 -20.30 -4.01 -0.54
N ALA A 27 -20.30 -2.91 -1.30
CA ALA A 27 -21.44 -1.99 -1.36
C ALA A 27 -22.70 -2.67 -1.92
N THR A 28 -22.60 -3.40 -3.04
CA THR A 28 -23.72 -4.15 -3.61
C THR A 28 -24.23 -5.23 -2.64
N LYS A 29 -23.35 -5.86 -1.86
CA LYS A 29 -23.76 -6.79 -0.81
C LYS A 29 -24.57 -6.11 0.29
N VAL A 30 -24.12 -4.96 0.79
CA VAL A 30 -24.88 -4.18 1.79
C VAL A 30 -26.25 -3.81 1.25
N GLU A 31 -26.33 -3.34 0.00
CA GLU A 31 -27.58 -2.93 -0.63
C GLU A 31 -28.57 -4.10 -0.77
N ARG A 32 -28.09 -5.27 -1.20
CA ARG A 32 -28.93 -6.46 -1.37
C ARG A 32 -29.51 -6.93 -0.04
N GLU A 33 -28.68 -7.04 0.99
CA GLU A 33 -29.13 -7.44 2.33
C GLU A 33 -30.09 -6.40 2.92
N GLY A 34 -29.91 -5.11 2.62
CA GLY A 34 -30.85 -4.06 3.02
C GLY A 34 -32.22 -4.16 2.35
N LYS A 35 -32.28 -4.63 1.09
CA LYS A 35 -33.52 -4.82 0.33
C LYS A 35 -34.27 -6.09 0.75
N GLU A 36 -33.55 -7.19 0.99
CA GLU A 36 -34.13 -8.51 1.29
C GLU A 36 -34.58 -8.66 2.75
N HIS A 37 -34.02 -7.88 3.68
CA HIS A 37 -34.18 -8.10 5.11
C HIS A 37 -34.67 -6.89 5.91
N HIS A 38 -35.77 -6.27 5.46
CA HIS A 38 -36.42 -5.17 6.21
C HIS A 38 -36.80 -5.55 7.66
N ASN A 39 -36.93 -6.85 7.97
CA ASN A 39 -37.27 -7.38 9.31
C ASN A 39 -36.12 -8.12 10.03
N ASN A 40 -35.01 -8.45 9.36
CA ASN A 40 -33.87 -9.17 9.96
C ASN A 40 -32.69 -8.21 10.18
N THR A 41 -32.85 -7.31 11.14
CA THR A 41 -31.94 -6.20 11.44
C THR A 41 -30.49 -6.64 11.67
N SER A 42 -30.27 -7.79 12.31
CA SER A 42 -28.94 -8.23 12.74
C SER A 42 -28.00 -8.64 11.60
N ALA A 43 -28.51 -9.22 10.51
CA ALA A 43 -27.67 -9.62 9.37
C ALA A 43 -27.22 -8.40 8.55
N PHE A 44 -28.15 -7.49 8.31
CA PHE A 44 -27.88 -6.22 7.64
C PHE A 44 -26.89 -5.35 8.44
N GLU A 45 -27.09 -5.20 9.75
CA GLU A 45 -26.18 -4.45 10.63
C GLU A 45 -24.76 -5.00 10.59
N ARG A 46 -24.60 -6.33 10.58
CA ARG A 46 -23.28 -6.98 10.51
C ARG A 46 -22.58 -6.70 9.19
N VAL A 47 -23.27 -6.82 8.07
CA VAL A 47 -22.73 -6.55 6.73
C VAL A 47 -22.39 -5.07 6.57
N SER A 48 -23.26 -4.18 7.05
CA SER A 48 -23.05 -2.73 7.03
C SER A 48 -21.85 -2.32 7.90
N CYS A 49 -21.74 -2.88 9.11
CA CYS A 49 -20.59 -2.67 10.00
C CYS A 49 -19.28 -3.18 9.38
N ALA A 50 -19.29 -4.37 8.79
CA ALA A 50 -18.13 -4.92 8.09
C ALA A 50 -17.68 -4.02 6.93
N ASN A 51 -18.62 -3.51 6.13
CA ASN A 51 -18.34 -2.59 5.04
C ASN A 51 -17.75 -1.28 5.56
N ARG A 52 -18.33 -0.70 6.62
CA ARG A 52 -17.83 0.54 7.22
C ARG A 52 -16.41 0.40 7.75
N ASN A 53 -16.11 -0.67 8.51
CA ASN A 53 -14.75 -0.95 8.98
C ASN A 53 -13.76 -1.11 7.81
N CYS A 54 -14.20 -1.75 6.73
CA CYS A 54 -13.41 -1.90 5.50
C CYS A 54 -13.19 -0.56 4.78
N MET A 55 -14.13 0.39 4.85
CA MET A 55 -13.99 1.73 4.27
C MET A 55 -13.11 2.63 5.13
N ASP A 56 -13.21 2.55 6.45
CA ASP A 56 -12.38 3.34 7.37
C ASP A 56 -10.90 3.00 7.23
N SER A 57 -10.57 1.73 6.97
CA SER A 57 -9.19 1.27 6.78
C SER A 57 -8.64 1.49 5.36
N TYR A 58 -9.51 1.74 4.38
CA TYR A 58 -9.14 1.76 2.95
C TYR A 58 -8.23 2.95 2.57
N PRO A 59 -8.47 4.19 3.02
CA PRO A 59 -7.57 5.31 2.77
C PRO A 59 -6.16 5.08 3.31
N THR A 60 -6.06 4.51 4.52
CA THR A 60 -4.76 4.17 5.13
C THR A 60 -4.02 3.14 4.29
N PHE A 61 -4.71 2.07 3.88
CA PHE A 61 -4.15 1.05 2.98
C PHE A 61 -3.62 1.67 1.68
N LEU A 62 -4.44 2.48 1.01
CA LEU A 62 -4.10 3.06 -0.27
C LEU A 62 -2.88 3.98 -0.14
N ALA A 63 -2.84 4.82 0.90
CA ALA A 63 -1.71 5.70 1.18
C ALA A 63 -0.41 4.91 1.37
N VAL A 64 -0.39 3.91 2.26
CA VAL A 64 0.85 3.17 2.55
C VAL A 64 1.29 2.28 1.38
N MET A 65 0.37 1.71 0.60
CA MET A 65 0.72 0.90 -0.57
C MET A 65 1.41 1.74 -1.65
N TRP A 66 0.84 2.92 -1.96
CA TRP A 66 1.41 3.82 -2.96
C TRP A 66 2.75 4.40 -2.49
N CYS A 67 2.84 4.86 -1.25
CA CYS A 67 4.11 5.34 -0.69
C CYS A 67 5.19 4.24 -0.70
N ALA A 68 4.87 3.02 -0.28
CA ALA A 68 5.82 1.91 -0.30
C ALA A 68 6.29 1.55 -1.72
N GLY A 69 5.36 1.55 -2.67
CA GLY A 69 5.64 1.22 -4.07
C GLY A 69 6.51 2.27 -4.76
N LEU A 70 6.25 3.55 -4.50
CA LEU A 70 6.99 4.67 -5.08
C LEU A 70 8.33 4.94 -4.39
N CYS A 71 8.37 4.85 -3.05
CA CYS A 71 9.58 5.20 -2.28
C CYS A 71 10.59 4.06 -2.18
N LEU A 72 10.16 2.79 -2.35
CA LEU A 72 11.06 1.65 -2.19
C LEU A 72 11.02 0.70 -3.39
N ASN A 73 9.92 -0.04 -3.57
CA ASN A 73 9.80 -0.96 -4.69
C ASN A 73 8.34 -1.36 -4.96
N GLN A 74 7.95 -1.24 -6.22
CA GLN A 74 6.62 -1.53 -6.72
C GLN A 74 6.19 -3.01 -6.51
N ALA A 75 7.05 -3.98 -6.78
CA ALA A 75 6.69 -5.40 -6.77
C ALA A 75 6.29 -5.94 -5.37
N PRO A 76 7.09 -5.77 -4.31
CA PRO A 76 6.70 -6.20 -2.96
C PRO A 76 5.54 -5.39 -2.39
N ALA A 77 5.40 -4.10 -2.74
CA ALA A 77 4.26 -3.29 -2.34
C ALA A 77 2.95 -3.79 -2.97
N ALA A 78 2.97 -4.10 -4.27
CA ALA A 78 1.82 -4.66 -4.97
C ALA A 78 1.46 -6.06 -4.45
N PHE A 79 2.46 -6.92 -4.21
CA PHE A 79 2.22 -8.25 -3.63
C PHE A 79 1.60 -8.16 -2.24
N ALA A 80 2.15 -7.33 -1.35
CA ALA A 80 1.56 -7.07 -0.04
C ALA A 80 0.14 -6.49 -0.17
N GLY A 81 -0.09 -5.62 -1.16
CA GLY A 81 -1.41 -5.10 -1.47
C GLY A 81 -2.42 -6.19 -1.83
N LEU A 82 -2.07 -7.14 -2.70
CA LEU A 82 -2.93 -8.30 -3.00
C LEU A 82 -3.22 -9.14 -1.75
N VAL A 83 -2.20 -9.41 -0.94
CA VAL A 83 -2.35 -10.14 0.33
C VAL A 83 -3.31 -9.41 1.28
N TYR A 84 -3.25 -8.08 1.35
CA TYR A 84 -4.19 -7.26 2.10
C TYR A 84 -5.63 -7.42 1.59
N LEU A 85 -5.85 -7.40 0.27
CA LEU A 85 -7.19 -7.57 -0.30
C LEU A 85 -7.78 -8.96 0.00
N VAL A 86 -6.96 -10.01 -0.01
CA VAL A 86 -7.38 -11.36 0.40
C VAL A 86 -7.73 -11.39 1.89
N ALA A 87 -6.92 -10.76 2.73
CA ALA A 87 -7.20 -10.64 4.17
C ALA A 87 -8.53 -9.94 4.43
N ARG A 88 -8.76 -8.84 3.70
CA ARG A 88 -9.98 -8.03 3.75
C ARG A 88 -11.21 -8.81 3.28
N GLN A 89 -11.07 -9.64 2.24
CA GLN A 89 -12.16 -10.53 1.81
C GLN A 89 -12.51 -11.54 2.90
N LYS A 90 -11.51 -12.19 3.50
CA LYS A 90 -11.72 -13.14 4.61
C LYS A 90 -12.35 -12.47 5.83
N TYR A 91 -11.92 -11.25 6.16
CA TYR A 91 -12.52 -10.45 7.22
C TYR A 91 -14.00 -10.19 6.96
N PHE A 92 -14.35 -9.70 5.77
CA PHE A 92 -15.73 -9.38 5.40
C PHE A 92 -16.64 -10.62 5.43
N VAL A 93 -16.21 -11.72 4.79
CA VAL A 93 -16.97 -12.98 4.78
C VAL A 93 -17.10 -13.57 6.19
N GLY A 94 -16.03 -13.53 6.99
CA GLY A 94 -16.06 -13.98 8.39
C GLY A 94 -17.06 -13.17 9.21
N TYR A 95 -17.14 -11.85 8.99
CA TYR A 95 -18.07 -10.95 9.67
C TYR A 95 -19.53 -11.24 9.33
N MET A 96 -19.83 -11.75 8.11
CA MET A 96 -21.17 -12.21 7.72
C MET A 96 -21.59 -13.49 8.45
N GLY A 97 -20.68 -14.45 8.61
CA GLY A 97 -20.98 -15.73 9.27
C GLY A 97 -21.10 -15.60 10.80
N GLN A 98 -19.98 -15.38 11.49
CA GLN A 98 -19.90 -15.17 12.95
C GLN A 98 -18.80 -14.15 13.29
N THR A 99 -19.06 -13.18 14.17
CA THR A 99 -18.08 -12.11 14.51
C THR A 99 -16.70 -12.65 14.91
N SER A 100 -16.65 -13.78 15.63
CA SER A 100 -15.39 -14.45 16.03
C SER A 100 -14.50 -14.87 14.85
N GLN A 101 -15.10 -15.24 13.71
CA GLN A 101 -14.40 -15.67 12.50
C GLN A 101 -13.74 -14.52 11.72
N SER A 102 -14.05 -13.26 12.06
CA SER A 102 -13.44 -12.09 11.42
C SER A 102 -12.08 -11.70 12.02
N THR A 103 -11.82 -12.08 13.27
CA THR A 103 -10.59 -11.74 14.02
C THR A 103 -9.30 -12.14 13.31
N PRO A 104 -9.17 -13.35 12.72
CA PRO A 104 -7.96 -13.74 12.01
C PRO A 104 -7.67 -12.86 10.78
N GLY A 105 -8.71 -12.50 10.02
CA GLY A 105 -8.59 -11.62 8.85
C GLY A 105 -8.15 -10.21 9.22
N TYR A 106 -8.71 -9.66 10.30
CA TYR A 106 -8.35 -8.33 10.82
C TYR A 106 -6.89 -8.26 11.30
N LEU A 107 -6.47 -9.23 12.12
CA LEU A 107 -5.09 -9.27 12.63
C LEU A 107 -4.07 -9.44 11.51
N PHE A 108 -4.39 -10.27 10.52
CA PHE A 108 -3.53 -10.47 9.37
C PHE A 108 -3.45 -9.21 8.50
N GLY A 109 -4.57 -8.54 8.21
CA GLY A 109 -4.59 -7.26 7.51
C GLY A 109 -3.75 -6.18 8.20
N LYS A 110 -3.81 -6.10 9.53
CA LYS A 110 -2.98 -5.18 10.32
C LYS A 110 -1.47 -5.43 10.17
N ARG A 111 -1.06 -6.70 10.12
CA ARG A 111 0.36 -7.07 9.89
C ARG A 111 0.84 -6.62 8.52
N VAL A 112 0.01 -6.79 7.49
CA VAL A 112 0.32 -6.36 6.13
C VAL A 112 0.44 -4.84 6.04
N LEU A 113 -0.46 -4.10 6.68
CA LEU A 113 -0.37 -2.63 6.77
C LEU A 113 0.92 -2.18 7.47
N SER A 114 1.29 -2.84 8.58
CA SER A 114 2.55 -2.55 9.28
C SER A 114 3.77 -2.81 8.40
N PHE A 115 3.74 -3.86 7.57
CA PHE A 115 4.81 -4.16 6.63
C PHE A 115 4.94 -3.08 5.55
N LEU A 116 3.83 -2.67 4.94
CA LEU A 116 3.81 -1.57 3.96
C LEU A 116 4.31 -0.25 4.57
N PHE A 117 3.91 0.04 5.81
CA PHE A 117 4.39 1.22 6.52
C PHE A 117 5.91 1.18 6.76
N LEU A 118 6.46 0.02 7.14
CA LEU A 118 7.91 -0.15 7.30
C LEU A 118 8.65 0.07 5.97
N MET A 119 8.09 -0.41 4.86
CA MET A 119 8.64 -0.14 3.53
C MET A 119 8.69 1.36 3.21
N CYS A 120 7.67 2.13 3.60
CA CYS A 120 7.69 3.59 3.45
C CYS A 120 8.86 4.22 4.21
N ILE A 121 9.06 3.83 5.48
CA ILE A 121 10.17 4.34 6.30
C ILE A 121 11.50 4.03 5.65
N VAL A 122 11.71 2.78 5.23
CA VAL A 122 12.97 2.35 4.58
C VAL A 122 13.19 3.10 3.27
N GLY A 123 12.15 3.27 2.46
CA GLY A 123 12.25 4.01 1.19
C GLY A 123 12.61 5.48 1.39
N ILE A 124 11.94 6.17 2.32
CA ILE A 124 12.24 7.57 2.66
C ILE A 124 13.67 7.69 3.22
N PHE A 125 14.05 6.81 4.14
CA PHE A 125 15.39 6.82 4.71
C PHE A 125 16.46 6.59 3.64
N ASN A 126 16.24 5.66 2.72
CA ASN A 126 17.15 5.42 1.60
C ASN A 126 17.27 6.66 0.70
N LEU A 127 16.16 7.32 0.39
CA LEU A 127 16.15 8.56 -0.40
C LEU A 127 16.96 9.66 0.28
N LEU A 128 16.77 9.86 1.59
CA LEU A 128 17.52 10.85 2.36
C LEU A 128 19.01 10.52 2.41
N LEU A 129 19.37 9.25 2.62
CA LEU A 129 20.77 8.82 2.63
C LEU A 129 21.46 9.12 1.29
N VAL A 130 20.83 8.74 0.17
CA VAL A 130 21.37 9.01 -1.16
C VAL A 130 21.49 10.52 -1.40
N ARG A 131 20.51 11.30 -0.94
CA ARG A 131 20.49 12.75 -1.15
C ARG A 131 21.57 13.48 -0.35
N TYR A 132 21.80 13.12 0.91
CA TYR A 132 22.78 13.80 1.75
C TYR A 132 24.18 13.22 1.58
N PHE A 133 24.37 11.91 1.79
CA PHE A 133 25.70 11.29 1.73
C PHE A 133 26.19 11.06 0.31
N GLY A 134 25.29 10.81 -0.65
CA GLY A 134 25.68 10.64 -2.05
C GLY A 134 26.20 11.94 -2.67
N ASN A 135 25.63 13.08 -2.28
CA ASN A 135 26.08 14.39 -2.74
C ASN A 135 27.44 14.77 -2.13
N ASP A 136 27.63 14.57 -0.81
CA ASP A 136 28.92 14.85 -0.15
C ASP A 136 30.07 14.05 -0.77
N PHE A 137 29.81 12.77 -1.10
CA PHE A 137 30.81 11.94 -1.78
C PHE A 137 31.12 12.47 -3.19
N LYS A 138 30.10 12.85 -3.96
CA LYS A 138 30.28 13.40 -5.31
C LYS A 138 31.10 14.69 -5.29
N ASP A 139 30.79 15.61 -4.38
CA ASP A 139 31.47 16.89 -4.23
C ASP A 139 32.95 16.70 -3.82
N THR A 140 33.21 15.71 -2.95
CA THR A 140 34.58 15.34 -2.56
C THR A 140 35.38 14.82 -3.75
N VAL A 141 34.79 13.92 -4.57
CA VAL A 141 35.45 13.37 -5.76
C VAL A 141 35.72 14.45 -6.80
N GLU A 142 34.79 15.37 -7.04
CA GLU A 142 34.98 16.50 -7.96
C GLU A 142 36.10 17.42 -7.48
N THR A 143 36.19 17.68 -6.17
CA THR A 143 37.27 18.49 -5.57
C THR A 143 38.63 17.84 -5.77
N ILE A 144 38.76 16.54 -5.47
CA ILE A 144 40.02 15.78 -5.66
C ILE A 144 40.40 15.74 -7.14
N THR A 145 39.45 15.48 -8.03
CA THR A 145 39.69 15.41 -9.48
C THR A 145 40.17 16.75 -10.02
N THR A 146 39.58 17.86 -9.56
CA THR A 146 39.99 19.22 -9.95
C THR A 146 41.39 19.54 -9.44
N ALA A 147 41.70 19.22 -8.18
CA ALA A 147 43.02 19.41 -7.59
C ALA A 147 44.09 18.58 -8.29
N ALA A 148 43.81 17.30 -8.57
CA ALA A 148 44.71 16.41 -9.31
C ALA A 148 44.94 16.90 -10.74
N SER A 149 43.89 17.40 -11.42
CA SER A 149 44.02 17.97 -12.77
C SER A 149 44.92 19.20 -12.79
N ALA A 150 44.83 20.06 -11.76
CA ALA A 150 45.72 21.21 -11.62
C ALA A 150 47.19 20.80 -11.37
N LEU A 151 47.42 19.75 -10.58
CA LEU A 151 48.75 19.20 -10.32
C LEU A 151 49.38 18.53 -11.56
N LEU A 152 48.58 17.82 -12.36
CA LEU A 152 49.04 17.17 -13.59
C LEU A 152 49.41 18.14 -14.73
N LEU A 153 49.01 19.41 -14.61
CA LEU A 153 49.35 20.47 -15.56
C LEU A 153 50.68 21.17 -15.23
N ILE A 154 51.33 20.81 -14.11
CA ILE A 154 52.64 21.34 -13.74
C ILE A 154 53.72 20.54 -14.51
N PRO A 155 54.57 21.19 -15.32
CA PRO A 155 55.51 20.54 -16.23
C PRO A 155 56.69 19.84 -15.52
#